data_AF-A0A1U7LR00-F1
#
_entry.id   AF-A0A1U7LR00-F1
#
_cell.length_a   1.000
_cell.length_b   1.000
_cell.length_c   1.000
_cell.angle_alpha   90.00
_cell.angle_beta   90.00
_cell.angle_gamma   90.00
#
_symmetry.space_group_name_H-M   'P 1'
#
loop_
_entity.id
_entity.type
_entity.pdbx_description
1 polymer ?
#
loop_
_entity_poly.entity_id
_entity_poly.type
_entity_poly.pdbx_seq_one_letter_code
_entity_poly.pdbx_strand_id
1 'polypeptide(L)'
;MVVKDSQLFSGLRNILHEQLQDNFERAQTKLDELLEIERDGILLTYNHHYTDNVKLSREDRTRRVVKESSSPLGTCIAVDDIAKRMSNEDSALLDIQDCLAAYYDVSRKRFVDNIAIQAIEREMVKELKNIIPEDLCFEIGEERMNDLIYEPKHVGEERKMLIQQIKTLKEAEDILKSV
;
A
#
# COMPACT_ATOMS: atom_id res chain seq x y z
N MET A 1 -18.87 -8.96 -20.23
CA MET A 1 -19.44 -10.33 -20.20
C MET A 1 -20.19 -10.47 -18.88
N VAL A 2 -21.51 -10.53 -18.88
CA VAL A 2 -22.30 -10.66 -17.63
C VAL A 2 -22.48 -12.14 -17.36
N VAL A 3 -21.81 -12.65 -16.32
CA VAL A 3 -22.02 -14.02 -15.84
C VAL A 3 -23.43 -14.11 -15.26
N LYS A 4 -24.32 -14.87 -15.89
CA LYS A 4 -25.70 -15.09 -15.41
C LYS A 4 -25.79 -16.16 -14.32
N ASP A 5 -24.75 -16.97 -14.17
CA ASP A 5 -24.70 -18.07 -13.22
C ASP A 5 -24.26 -17.58 -11.83
N SER A 6 -25.20 -17.64 -10.88
CA SER A 6 -24.96 -17.19 -9.50
C SER A 6 -23.92 -18.06 -8.77
N GLN A 7 -23.78 -19.35 -9.12
CA GLN A 7 -22.83 -20.23 -8.46
C GLN A 7 -21.41 -19.98 -8.97
N LEU A 8 -21.24 -19.91 -10.30
CA LEU A 8 -19.95 -19.53 -10.91
C LEU A 8 -19.44 -18.19 -10.36
N PHE A 9 -20.33 -17.19 -10.27
CA PHE A 9 -19.97 -15.87 -9.74
C PHE A 9 -19.55 -15.95 -8.26
N SER A 10 -20.24 -16.77 -7.46
CA SER A 10 -19.88 -16.96 -6.06
C SER A 10 -18.53 -17.66 -5.88
N GLY A 11 -18.22 -18.65 -6.72
CA GLY A 11 -16.93 -19.35 -6.72
C GLY A 11 -15.78 -18.43 -7.12
N LEU A 12 -15.94 -17.70 -8.23
CA LEU A 12 -14.94 -16.71 -8.67
C LEU A 12 -14.71 -15.62 -7.63
N ARG A 13 -15.78 -15.18 -6.94
CA ARG A 13 -15.67 -14.20 -5.86
C ARG A 13 -14.85 -14.73 -4.69
N ASN A 14 -15.01 -16.00 -4.32
CA ASN A 14 -14.23 -16.61 -3.24
C ASN A 14 -12.74 -16.68 -3.60
N ILE A 15 -12.42 -17.14 -4.82
CA ILE A 15 -11.04 -17.20 -5.32
C ILE A 15 -10.39 -15.82 -5.33
N LEU A 16 -11.12 -14.81 -5.82
CA LEU A 16 -10.66 -13.43 -5.80
C LEU A 16 -10.45 -12.93 -4.36
N HIS A 17 -11.30 -13.36 -3.42
CA HIS A 17 -11.17 -12.96 -2.03
C HIS A 17 -9.94 -13.60 -1.35
N GLU A 18 -9.64 -14.87 -1.65
CA GLU A 18 -8.42 -15.56 -1.19
C GLU A 18 -7.17 -14.84 -1.70
N GLN A 19 -7.10 -14.57 -3.01
CA GLN A 19 -5.99 -13.83 -3.62
C GLN A 19 -5.79 -12.43 -3.03
N LEU A 20 -6.88 -11.69 -2.82
CA LEU A 20 -6.82 -10.37 -2.17
C LEU A 20 -6.33 -10.44 -0.72
N GLN A 21 -6.73 -11.49 0.01
CA GLN A 21 -6.30 -11.72 1.38
C GLN A 21 -4.80 -11.98 1.43
N ASP A 22 -4.28 -12.84 0.54
CA ASP A 22 -2.84 -13.12 0.45
C ASP A 22 -2.04 -11.85 0.12
N ASN A 23 -2.53 -11.02 -0.81
CA ASN A 23 -1.90 -9.73 -1.14
C ASN A 23 -1.86 -8.80 0.08
N PHE A 24 -2.93 -8.77 0.86
CA PHE A 24 -3.03 -7.95 2.06
C PHE A 24 -2.07 -8.44 3.16
N GLU A 25 -1.95 -9.75 3.37
CA GLU A 25 -1.00 -10.34 4.31
C GLU A 25 0.45 -10.00 3.94
N ARG A 26 0.82 -10.11 2.66
CA ARG A 26 2.14 -9.67 2.19
C ARG A 26 2.38 -8.19 2.42
N ALA A 27 1.38 -7.34 2.17
CA ALA A 27 1.46 -5.91 2.44
C ALA A 27 1.67 -5.62 3.95
N GLN A 28 1.01 -6.37 4.84
CA GLN A 28 1.22 -6.27 6.29
C GLN A 28 2.63 -6.68 6.69
N THR A 29 3.12 -7.82 6.19
CA THR A 29 4.52 -8.24 6.44
C THR A 29 5.49 -7.15 5.99
N LYS A 30 5.27 -6.56 4.81
CA LYS A 30 6.12 -5.47 4.32
C LYS A 30 6.05 -4.21 5.20
N LEU A 31 4.87 -3.89 5.73
CA LEU A 31 4.71 -2.78 6.67
C LEU A 31 5.48 -3.02 7.97
N ASP A 32 5.42 -4.22 8.52
CA ASP A 32 6.15 -4.58 9.75
C ASP A 32 7.66 -4.49 9.55
N GLU A 33 8.17 -4.97 8.41
CA GLU A 33 9.59 -4.80 8.05
C GLU A 33 9.99 -3.32 7.97
N LEU A 34 9.16 -2.47 7.34
CA LEU A 34 9.42 -1.04 7.24
C LEU A 34 9.42 -0.35 8.61
N LEU A 35 8.53 -0.79 9.52
CA LEU A 35 8.47 -0.29 10.88
C LEU A 35 9.72 -0.69 11.68
N GLU A 36 10.17 -1.93 11.56
CA GLU A 36 11.38 -2.42 12.22
C GLU A 36 12.62 -1.62 11.75
N ILE A 37 12.73 -1.39 10.44
CA ILE A 37 13.84 -0.59 9.87
C ILE A 37 13.89 0.83 10.45
N GLU A 38 12.74 1.50 10.60
CA GLU A 38 12.71 2.88 11.09
C GLU A 38 12.79 2.97 12.62
N ARG A 39 12.38 1.94 13.37
CA ARG A 39 12.38 1.94 14.84
C ARG A 39 13.65 1.37 15.46
N ASP A 40 14.13 0.25 14.94
CA ASP A 40 15.25 -0.52 15.49
C ASP A 40 16.54 -0.33 14.68
N GLY A 41 16.45 0.37 13.54
CA GLY A 41 17.59 0.72 12.71
C GLY A 41 18.47 1.83 13.28
N ILE A 42 19.65 2.00 12.65
CA ILE A 42 20.56 3.10 12.97
C ILE A 42 19.95 4.41 12.47
N LEU A 43 19.93 5.42 13.34
CA LEU A 43 19.46 6.77 13.01
C LEU A 43 20.43 7.50 12.07
N LEU A 44 20.43 7.09 10.80
CA LEU A 44 21.29 7.62 9.76
C LEU A 44 20.46 8.13 8.58
N THR A 45 20.81 9.31 8.07
CA THR A 45 20.21 9.88 6.88
C THR A 45 21.25 10.59 6.02
N TYR A 46 21.17 10.37 4.71
CA TYR A 46 21.96 11.07 3.71
C TYR A 46 21.19 12.20 3.04
N ASN A 47 19.95 12.45 3.47
CA ASN A 47 19.13 13.51 2.91
C ASN A 47 19.68 14.88 3.33
N HIS A 48 20.00 15.73 2.35
CA HIS A 48 20.51 17.08 2.58
C HIS A 48 19.59 17.94 3.45
N HIS A 49 18.27 17.72 3.41
CA HIS A 49 17.31 18.43 4.25
C HIS A 49 17.59 18.28 5.76
N TYR A 50 18.18 17.17 6.19
CA TYR A 50 18.61 17.01 7.58
C TYR A 50 19.65 18.07 7.95
N THR A 51 20.72 18.15 7.16
CA THR A 51 21.83 19.08 7.37
C THR A 51 21.35 20.52 7.30
N ASP A 52 20.46 20.84 6.36
CA ASP A 52 19.92 22.18 6.19
C ASP A 52 19.01 22.58 7.35
N ASN A 53 18.13 21.68 7.81
CA ASN A 53 17.26 21.94 8.96
C ASN A 53 18.06 22.15 10.25
N VAL A 54 19.11 21.35 10.49
CA VAL A 54 19.98 21.55 11.66
C VAL A 54 20.69 22.90 11.60
N LYS A 55 21.19 23.31 10.43
CA LYS A 55 21.81 24.63 10.25
C LYS A 55 20.82 25.76 10.51
N LEU A 56 19.61 25.66 9.95
CA LEU A 56 18.55 26.65 10.15
C LEU A 56 18.19 26.79 11.64
N SER A 57 18.01 25.68 12.36
CA SER A 57 17.73 25.72 13.80
C SER A 57 18.87 26.40 14.60
N ARG A 58 20.13 26.12 14.26
CA ARG A 58 21.30 26.76 14.88
C ARG A 58 21.38 28.26 14.60
N GLU A 59 21.10 28.66 13.36
CA GLU A 59 21.06 30.07 12.96
C GLU A 59 19.94 30.82 13.69
N ASP A 60 18.75 30.22 13.79
CA ASP A 60 17.61 30.79 14.51
C ASP A 60 17.92 30.97 16.00
N ARG A 61 18.54 29.97 16.63
CA ARG A 61 18.96 30.06 18.04
C ARG A 61 19.98 31.18 18.22
N THR A 62 21.00 31.24 17.36
CA THR A 62 22.02 32.30 17.40
C THR A 62 21.38 33.67 17.26
N ARG A 63 20.44 33.83 16.31
CA ARG A 63 19.71 35.07 16.07
C ARG A 63 18.87 35.47 17.28
N ARG A 64 18.24 34.53 17.99
CA ARG A 64 17.49 34.81 19.23
C ARG A 64 18.41 35.30 20.34
N VAL A 65 19.52 34.60 20.60
CA VAL A 65 20.51 35.02 21.61
C VAL A 65 21.05 36.41 21.31
N VAL A 66 21.37 36.71 20.04
CA VAL A 66 21.84 38.05 19.63
C VAL A 66 20.77 39.11 19.87
N LYS A 67 19.50 38.85 19.52
CA LYS A 67 18.39 39.78 19.74
C LYS A 67 18.11 40.04 21.23
N GLU A 68 18.12 39.00 22.05
CA GLU A 68 17.91 39.10 23.51
C GLU A 68 19.06 39.84 24.19
N SER A 69 20.27 39.72 23.65
CA SER A 69 21.43 40.42 24.16
C SER A 69 21.38 41.90 23.76
N SER A 70 20.91 42.23 22.54
CA SER A 70 20.82 43.62 22.06
C SER A 70 19.78 44.44 22.84
N SER A 71 20.25 45.41 23.63
CA SER A 71 19.38 46.38 24.30
C SER A 71 18.84 47.42 23.30
N PRO A 72 17.68 48.05 23.55
CA PRO A 72 17.07 49.04 22.64
C PRO A 72 17.93 50.27 22.34
N LEU A 73 18.99 50.50 23.14
CA LEU A 73 19.80 51.72 23.14
C LEU A 73 21.14 51.61 22.39
N GLY A 74 21.32 50.59 21.55
CA GLY A 74 22.52 50.49 20.69
C GLY A 74 23.82 50.16 21.43
N THR A 75 23.73 49.53 22.60
CA THR A 75 24.90 49.10 23.37
C THR A 75 25.65 47.98 22.63
N CYS A 76 26.94 48.20 22.36
CA CYS A 76 27.84 47.18 21.82
C CYS A 76 28.05 46.06 22.85
N ILE A 77 27.90 44.81 22.43
CA ILE A 77 28.09 43.62 23.27
C ILE A 77 29.35 42.92 22.79
N ALA A 78 30.22 42.52 23.72
CA ALA A 78 31.38 41.73 23.38
C ALA A 78 30.95 40.38 22.80
N VAL A 79 31.52 40.00 21.66
CA VAL A 79 31.25 38.71 21.01
C VAL A 79 31.55 37.54 21.96
N ASP A 80 32.52 37.72 22.86
CA ASP A 80 32.88 36.74 23.89
C ASP A 80 31.76 36.45 24.89
N ASP A 81 30.92 37.43 25.22
CA ASP A 81 29.79 37.24 26.13
C ASP A 81 28.65 36.46 25.47
N ILE A 82 28.48 36.66 24.14
CA ILE A 82 27.55 35.88 23.32
C ILE A 82 28.06 34.44 23.19
N ALA A 83 29.36 34.26 22.93
CA ALA A 83 29.98 32.95 22.80
C ALA A 83 29.87 32.12 24.08
N LYS A 84 30.04 32.74 25.26
CA LYS A 84 29.83 32.07 26.55
C LYS A 84 28.40 31.59 26.74
N ARG A 85 27.40 32.42 26.42
CA ARG A 85 25.97 32.02 26.50
C ARG A 85 25.63 30.86 25.55
N MET A 86 26.33 30.76 24.43
CA MET A 86 26.16 29.69 23.46
C MET A 86 26.95 28.40 23.79
N SER A 87 27.97 28.47 24.64
CA SER A 87 28.85 27.33 24.95
C SER A 87 28.38 26.48 26.15
N ASN A 88 27.23 26.80 26.75
CA ASN A 88 26.74 26.11 27.95
C ASN A 88 26.25 24.68 27.62
N GLU A 89 26.20 23.81 28.63
CA GLU A 89 25.65 22.44 28.52
C GLU A 89 24.22 22.42 27.93
N ASP A 90 23.42 23.44 28.22
CA ASP A 90 22.09 23.64 27.64
C ASP A 90 22.12 23.74 26.11
N SER A 91 23.19 24.29 25.52
CA SER A 91 23.32 24.36 24.07
C SER A 91 23.58 22.99 23.44
N ALA A 92 24.30 22.10 24.14
CA ALA A 92 24.51 20.73 23.66
C ALA A 92 23.18 19.95 23.67
N LEU A 93 22.35 20.14 24.70
CA LEU A 93 21.01 19.56 24.76
C LEU A 93 20.11 20.08 23.63
N LEU A 94 20.11 21.40 23.39
CA LEU A 94 19.36 22.00 22.29
C LEU A 94 19.84 21.50 20.91
N ASP A 95 21.14 21.30 20.72
CA ASP A 95 21.67 20.73 19.48
C ASP A 95 21.21 19.29 19.26
N ILE A 96 21.17 18.45 20.31
CA ILE A 96 20.64 17.09 20.21
C ILE A 96 19.16 17.13 19.82
N GLN A 97 18.39 18.03 20.44
CA GLN A 97 16.97 18.21 20.13
C GLN A 97 16.75 18.62 18.67
N ASP A 98 17.54 19.57 18.16
CA ASP A 98 17.46 20.02 16.77
C ASP A 98 17.83 18.90 15.79
N CYS A 99 18.89 18.14 16.08
CA CYS A 99 19.27 16.97 15.31
C CYS A 99 18.15 15.92 15.27
N LEU A 100 17.56 15.58 16.41
CA LEU A 100 16.46 14.60 16.47
C LEU A 100 15.22 15.10 15.73
N ALA A 101 14.87 16.38 15.86
CA ALA A 101 13.72 16.97 15.17
C ALA A 101 13.93 16.98 13.65
N ALA A 102 15.11 17.38 13.18
CA ALA A 102 15.45 17.37 11.76
C ALA A 102 15.47 15.95 11.19
N TYR A 103 16.02 14.99 11.93
CA TYR A 103 16.03 13.58 11.55
C TYR A 103 14.61 13.04 11.43
N TYR A 104 13.78 13.25 12.43
CA TYR A 104 12.41 12.74 12.48
C TYR A 104 11.55 13.28 11.31
N ASP A 105 11.72 14.55 10.92
CA ASP A 105 10.99 15.10 9.77
C ASP A 105 11.35 14.37 8.46
N VAL A 106 12.63 14.04 8.26
CA VAL A 106 13.08 13.28 7.09
C VAL A 106 12.58 11.83 7.15
N SER A 107 12.75 11.16 8.29
CA SER A 107 12.37 9.75 8.45
C SER A 107 10.87 9.55 8.29
N ARG A 108 10.04 10.45 8.83
CA ARG A 108 8.58 10.38 8.65
C ARG A 108 8.18 10.47 7.17
N LYS A 109 8.78 11.39 6.41
CA LYS A 109 8.50 11.54 4.97
C LYS A 109 8.89 10.28 4.21
N ARG A 110 10.11 9.78 4.45
CA ARG A 110 10.62 8.54 3.86
C ARG A 110 9.74 7.34 4.19
N PHE A 111 9.30 7.21 5.43
CA PHE A 111 8.45 6.11 5.88
C PHE A 111 7.10 6.10 5.17
N VAL A 112 6.44 7.26 5.09
CA VAL A 112 5.15 7.39 4.38
C VAL A 112 5.30 7.04 2.90
N ASP A 113 6.34 7.55 2.23
CA ASP A 113 6.60 7.23 0.82
C ASP A 113 6.86 5.73 0.63
N ASN A 114 7.65 5.12 1.53
CA ASN A 114 7.96 3.70 1.47
C ASN A 114 6.73 2.82 1.71
N ILE A 115 5.80 3.20 2.60
CA ILE A 115 4.53 2.47 2.76
C ILE A 115 3.73 2.54 1.46
N ALA A 116 3.57 3.74 0.90
CA ALA A 116 2.76 3.94 -0.30
C ALA A 116 3.30 3.12 -1.48
N ILE A 117 4.61 3.12 -1.68
CA ILE A 117 5.24 2.43 -2.82
C ILE A 117 5.38 0.92 -2.54
N GLN A 118 5.94 0.56 -1.39
CA GLN A 118 6.35 -0.83 -1.14
C GLN A 118 5.21 -1.71 -0.61
N ALA A 119 4.36 -1.20 0.29
CA ALA A 119 3.27 -2.00 0.83
C ALA A 119 2.00 -1.89 -0.01
N ILE A 120 1.62 -0.67 -0.42
CA ILE A 120 0.35 -0.46 -1.14
C ILE A 120 0.53 -0.71 -2.64
N GLU A 121 1.38 0.06 -3.31
CA GLU A 121 1.48 0.01 -4.77
C GLU A 121 2.01 -1.34 -5.25
N ARG A 122 3.08 -1.84 -4.62
CA ARG A 122 3.71 -3.09 -5.03
C ARG A 122 2.91 -4.34 -4.64
N GLU A 123 2.54 -4.50 -3.36
CA GLU A 123 1.91 -5.75 -2.91
C GLU A 123 0.40 -5.79 -3.15
N MET A 124 -0.29 -4.64 -3.12
CA MET A 124 -1.73 -4.60 -3.38
C MET A 124 -2.02 -4.25 -4.84
N VAL A 125 -1.67 -3.04 -5.29
CA VAL A 125 -2.16 -2.47 -6.56
C VAL A 125 -1.60 -3.18 -7.79
N LYS A 126 -0.29 -3.45 -7.80
CA LYS A 126 0.36 -4.12 -8.93
C LYS A 126 -0.16 -5.55 -9.09
N GLU A 127 -0.32 -6.26 -7.97
CA GLU A 127 -0.82 -7.63 -7.96
C GLU A 127 -2.32 -7.72 -8.31
N LEU A 128 -3.10 -6.62 -8.22
CA LEU A 128 -4.50 -6.61 -8.70
C LEU A 128 -4.63 -7.09 -10.16
N LYS A 129 -3.62 -6.81 -11.00
CA LYS A 129 -3.60 -7.24 -12.40
C LYS A 129 -3.44 -8.76 -12.56
N ASN A 130 -2.88 -9.40 -11.55
CA ASN A 130 -2.59 -10.83 -11.53
C ASN A 130 -3.65 -11.63 -10.75
N ILE A 131 -4.63 -10.98 -10.11
CA ILE A 131 -5.67 -11.66 -9.31
C ILE A 131 -6.56 -12.57 -10.15
N ILE A 132 -6.78 -12.20 -11.43
CA ILE A 132 -7.45 -13.06 -12.40
C ILE A 132 -6.47 -13.23 -13.56
N PRO A 133 -5.55 -14.20 -13.46
CA PRO A 133 -4.62 -14.48 -14.54
C PRO A 133 -5.39 -14.99 -15.77
N GLU A 134 -4.83 -14.75 -16.96
CA GLU A 134 -5.41 -15.24 -18.22
C GLU A 134 -5.53 -16.78 -18.23
N ASP A 135 -4.65 -17.46 -17.50
CA ASP A 135 -4.58 -18.90 -17.34
C ASP A 135 -5.27 -19.42 -16.06
N LEU A 136 -6.20 -18.65 -15.48
CA LEU A 136 -6.90 -19.01 -14.25
C LEU A 136 -7.48 -20.45 -14.28
N CYS A 137 -7.96 -20.91 -15.44
CA CYS A 137 -8.46 -22.28 -15.63
C CYS A 137 -7.40 -23.37 -15.37
N PHE A 138 -6.13 -23.08 -15.65
CA PHE A 138 -5.01 -23.98 -15.40
C PHE A 138 -4.55 -23.93 -13.94
N GLU A 139 -4.63 -22.76 -13.30
CA GLU A 139 -4.20 -22.58 -11.90
C GLU A 139 -5.19 -23.16 -10.87
N ILE A 140 -6.50 -23.07 -11.14
CA ILE A 140 -7.55 -23.57 -10.23
C ILE A 140 -7.53 -25.11 -10.12
N GLY A 141 -7.07 -25.82 -11.16
CA GLY A 141 -7.09 -27.28 -11.25
C GLY A 141 -8.46 -27.86 -11.58
N GLU A 142 -8.50 -29.06 -12.19
CA GLU A 142 -9.73 -29.67 -12.72
C GLU A 142 -10.82 -29.89 -11.65
N GLU A 143 -10.43 -30.24 -10.43
CA GLU A 143 -11.38 -30.52 -9.34
C GLU A 143 -12.16 -29.26 -8.92
N ARG A 144 -11.45 -28.19 -8.57
CA ARG A 144 -12.07 -26.91 -8.21
C ARG A 144 -12.80 -26.26 -9.40
N MET A 145 -12.33 -26.50 -10.63
CA MET A 145 -13.00 -26.03 -11.84
C MET A 145 -14.35 -26.74 -12.07
N ASN A 146 -14.39 -28.06 -11.82
CA ASN A 146 -15.63 -28.84 -11.89
C ASN A 146 -16.63 -28.40 -10.81
N ASP A 147 -16.17 -28.06 -9.61
CA ASP A 147 -17.01 -27.47 -8.57
C ASP A 147 -17.53 -26.08 -8.97
N LEU A 148 -16.71 -25.28 -9.66
CA LEU A 148 -17.08 -23.94 -10.13
C LEU A 148 -18.16 -23.97 -11.23
N ILE A 149 -18.04 -24.92 -12.16
CA ILE A 149 -18.91 -25.07 -13.36
C ILE A 149 -19.99 -26.13 -13.13
N TYR A 150 -20.20 -26.55 -11.88
CA TYR A 150 -21.16 -27.61 -11.56
C TYR A 150 -22.57 -27.25 -12.06
N GLU A 151 -23.10 -28.05 -12.99
CA GLU A 151 -24.48 -27.92 -13.45
C GLU A 151 -25.44 -28.53 -12.43
N PRO A 152 -26.42 -27.78 -11.89
CA PRO A 152 -27.40 -28.34 -10.97
C PRO A 152 -28.22 -29.45 -11.65
N LYS A 153 -28.48 -30.56 -10.94
CA LYS A 153 -29.21 -31.72 -11.50
C LYS A 153 -30.52 -31.35 -12.19
N HIS A 154 -31.32 -30.46 -11.59
CA HIS A 154 -32.59 -30.02 -12.15
C HIS A 154 -32.43 -29.29 -13.50
N VAL A 155 -31.41 -28.43 -13.63
CA VAL A 155 -31.08 -27.75 -14.90
C VAL A 155 -30.62 -28.77 -15.94
N GLY A 156 -29.81 -29.74 -15.54
CA GLY A 156 -29.34 -30.81 -16.43
C GLY A 156 -30.49 -31.71 -16.93
N GLU A 157 -31.46 -32.01 -16.08
CA GLU A 157 -32.67 -32.77 -16.43
C GLU A 157 -33.60 -31.98 -17.35
N GLU A 158 -33.85 -30.71 -17.03
CA GLU A 158 -34.65 -29.80 -17.86
C GLU A 158 -34.01 -29.60 -19.23
N ARG A 159 -32.68 -29.42 -19.30
CA ARG A 159 -31.93 -29.34 -20.56
C ARG A 159 -32.11 -30.61 -21.39
N LYS A 160 -32.02 -31.79 -20.78
CA LYS A 160 -32.25 -33.06 -21.49
C LYS A 160 -33.68 -33.15 -22.04
N MET A 161 -34.67 -32.75 -21.25
CA MET A 161 -36.08 -32.76 -21.66
C MET A 161 -36.33 -31.80 -22.84
N LEU A 162 -35.83 -30.57 -22.76
CA LEU A 162 -35.96 -29.57 -23.82
C LEU A 162 -35.24 -29.99 -25.11
N ILE A 163 -34.03 -30.57 -25.01
CA ILE A 163 -33.31 -31.12 -26.17
C ILE A 163 -34.13 -32.21 -26.85
N GLN A 164 -34.75 -33.10 -26.07
CA GLN A 164 -35.61 -34.15 -26.61
C GLN A 164 -36.83 -33.56 -27.33
N GLN A 165 -37.49 -32.56 -26.75
CA GLN A 165 -38.62 -31.88 -27.37
C GLN A 165 -38.23 -31.18 -28.68
N ILE A 166 -37.13 -30.44 -28.68
CA ILE A 166 -36.60 -29.79 -29.89
C ILE A 166 -36.33 -30.82 -30.99
N LYS A 167 -35.77 -31.99 -30.63
CA LYS A 167 -35.53 -33.07 -31.60
C LYS A 167 -36.83 -33.56 -32.22
N THR A 168 -37.84 -33.86 -31.40
CA THR A 168 -39.15 -34.33 -31.90
C THR A 168 -39.86 -33.27 -32.76
N LEU A 169 -39.75 -32.00 -32.40
CA LEU A 169 -40.36 -30.90 -33.16
C LEU A 169 -39.67 -30.70 -34.51
N LYS A 170 -38.34 -30.83 -34.57
CA LYS A 170 -37.59 -30.78 -35.83
C LYS A 170 -37.92 -31.95 -36.76
N GLU A 171 -38.01 -33.15 -36.21
CA GLU A 171 -38.44 -34.33 -36.98
C GLU A 171 -39.85 -34.13 -37.57
N ALA A 172 -40.78 -33.57 -36.78
CA ALA A 172 -42.11 -33.23 -37.26
C ALA A 172 -42.11 -32.10 -38.31
N GLU A 173 -41.27 -31.08 -38.15
CA GLU A 173 -41.08 -30.00 -39.12
C GLU A 173 -40.54 -30.51 -40.47
N ASP A 174 -39.56 -31.42 -40.44
CA ASP A 174 -38.98 -32.03 -41.64
C ASP A 174 -40.00 -32.92 -42.38
N ILE A 175 -40.86 -33.62 -41.63
CA ILE A 175 -41.99 -34.37 -42.22
C ILE A 175 -42.97 -33.40 -42.90
N LEU A 176 -43.29 -32.27 -42.25
CA LEU A 176 -44.21 -31.28 -42.83
C LEU A 176 -43.64 -30.56 -44.06
N LYS A 177 -42.32 -30.38 -44.16
CA LYS A 177 -41.66 -29.78 -45.33
C LYS A 177 -41.44 -30.74 -46.50
N SER A 178 -41.53 -32.05 -46.26
CA SER A 178 -41.38 -33.09 -47.30
C SER A 178 -42.69 -33.55 -47.92
N VAL A 179 -43.82 -32.98 -47.47
CA VAL A 179 -45.17 -33.09 -48.04
C VAL A 179 -45.48 -31.86 -48.88
#